data_AF-A0A1G1HFZ6-F1
#
_entry.id   AF-A0A1G1HFZ6-F1
#
_cell.length_a   1.000
_cell.length_b   1.000
_cell.length_c   1.000
_cell.angle_alpha   90.00
_cell.angle_beta   90.00
_cell.angle_gamma   90.00
#
_symmetry.space_group_name_H-M   'P 1'
#
loop_
_entity.id
_entity.type
_entity.pdbx_description
1 polymer ?
#
loop_
_entity_poly.entity_id
_entity_poly.type
_entity_poly.pdbx_seq_one_letter_code
_entity_poly.pdbx_strand_id
1 'polypeptide(L)' 'MNCWDFMKCSQETYKTCPAYPDKGLDCWKVTGTKCDKGKIEMKSAVEKVVHCRECQFYIQYAHKF' A
#
# COMPACT_ATOMS: atom_id res chain seq x y z
N MET A 1 -9.87 6.86 3.87
CA MET A 1 -9.76 5.40 4.13
C MET A 1 -8.35 4.98 3.79
N ASN A 2 -7.69 4.20 4.65
CA ASN A 2 -6.31 3.79 4.39
C ASN A 2 -6.23 2.36 3.84
N CYS A 3 -5.15 2.06 3.12
CA CYS A 3 -4.90 0.72 2.58
C CYS A 3 -4.95 -0.36 3.67
N TRP A 4 -4.34 -0.13 4.84
CA TRP A 4 -4.32 -1.11 5.92
C TRP A 4 -5.70 -1.39 6.55
N ASP A 5 -6.59 -0.38 6.58
CA ASP A 5 -7.96 -0.56 7.07
C ASP A 5 -8.75 -1.46 6.11
N PHE A 6 -8.63 -1.20 4.80
CA PHE A 6 -9.29 -1.97 3.76
C PHE A 6 -8.73 -3.41 3.65
N MET A 7 -7.41 -3.55 3.67
CA MET A 7 -6.71 -4.84 3.57
C MET A 7 -6.74 -5.64 4.89
N LYS A 8 -7.28 -5.04 5.97
CA LYS A 8 -7.33 -5.62 7.31
C LYS A 8 -5.96 -6.10 7.78
N CYS A 9 -4.96 -5.22 7.64
CA CYS A 9 -3.61 -5.50 8.14
C CYS A 9 -3.62 -5.58 9.68
N SER A 10 -2.78 -6.44 10.24
CA SER A 10 -2.58 -6.44 11.70
C SER A 10 -1.90 -5.14 12.13
N GLN A 11 -2.00 -4.84 13.43
CA GLN A 11 -1.36 -3.65 13.99
C GLN A 11 0.16 -3.67 13.81
N GLU A 12 0.78 -4.83 13.94
CA GLU A 12 2.21 -5.00 13.71
C GLU A 12 2.60 -4.71 12.25
N THR A 13 1.80 -5.19 11.30
CA THR A 13 2.02 -4.96 9.87
C THR A 13 1.98 -3.47 9.51
N TYR A 14 0.90 -2.75 9.88
CA TYR A 14 0.79 -1.35 9.44
C TYR A 14 1.74 -0.44 10.21
N LYS A 15 2.08 -0.74 11.47
CA LYS A 15 3.06 0.04 12.24
C LYS A 15 4.46 0.01 11.62
N THR A 16 4.79 -1.05 10.88
CA THR A 16 6.07 -1.16 10.16
C THR A 16 5.96 -0.77 8.68
N CYS A 17 4.79 -0.32 8.22
CA CYS A 17 4.60 0.10 6.84
C CYS A 17 4.98 1.58 6.71
N PRO A 18 5.90 1.96 5.81
CA PRO A 18 6.29 3.35 5.60
C PRO A 18 5.15 4.31 5.21
N ALA A 19 4.04 3.77 4.71
CA ALA A 19 2.86 4.58 4.36
C ALA A 19 1.98 4.95 5.58
N TYR A 20 2.20 4.33 6.73
CA TYR A 20 1.51 4.68 7.97
C TYR A 20 2.17 5.92 8.62
N PRO A 21 1.40 6.86 9.21
CA PRO A 21 -0.05 6.82 9.44
C PRO A 21 -0.91 7.60 8.42
N ASP A 22 -0.33 8.43 7.56
CA ASP A 22 -1.06 9.43 6.77
C ASP A 22 -1.06 9.17 5.26
N LYS A 23 -0.21 8.26 4.76
CA LYS A 23 -0.08 7.96 3.32
C LYS A 23 -0.85 6.71 2.90
N GLY A 24 -1.93 6.37 3.60
CA GLY A 24 -2.73 5.19 3.28
C GLY A 24 -3.35 5.23 1.88
N LEU A 25 -3.80 6.40 1.42
CA LEU A 25 -4.32 6.63 0.05
C LEU A 25 -3.21 6.71 -1.00
N ASP A 26 -2.08 7.30 -0.64
CA ASP A 26 -0.92 7.51 -1.52
C ASP A 26 0.16 6.44 -1.34
N CYS A 27 -0.17 5.26 -0.80
CA CYS A 27 0.82 4.25 -0.44
C CYS A 27 1.65 3.83 -1.65
N TRP A 28 1.08 3.89 -2.85
CA TRP A 28 1.75 3.64 -4.13
C TRP A 28 2.89 4.63 -4.44
N LYS A 29 2.89 5.84 -3.86
CA LYS A 29 3.96 6.84 -3.99
C LYS A 29 5.09 6.67 -2.95
N VAL A 30 4.87 5.90 -1.89
CA VAL A 30 5.83 5.78 -0.77
C VAL A 30 6.80 4.61 -0.95
N THR A 31 8.09 4.87 -1.14
CA THR A 31 9.12 3.82 -1.25
C THR A 31 9.13 2.90 -0.02
N GLY A 32 9.36 1.59 -0.23
CA GLY A 32 9.38 0.60 0.85
C GLY A 32 8.00 0.25 1.43
N THR A 33 6.91 0.73 0.81
CA THR A 33 5.55 0.33 1.21
C THR A 33 5.42 -1.18 1.20
N LYS A 34 4.94 -1.72 2.33
CA LYS A 34 4.76 -3.15 2.49
C LYS A 34 3.34 -3.57 2.09
N CYS A 35 3.22 -4.14 0.91
CA CYS A 35 1.99 -4.67 0.34
C CYS A 35 1.67 -6.08 0.88
N ASP A 36 0.50 -6.61 0.54
CA ASP A 36 0.05 -7.96 0.92
C ASP A 36 0.24 -8.30 2.39
N LYS A 37 -0.22 -7.38 3.25
CA LYS A 37 -0.13 -7.47 4.72
C LYS A 37 1.32 -7.60 5.22
N GLY A 38 2.27 -6.92 4.55
CA GLY A 38 3.65 -6.87 4.98
C GLY A 38 4.58 -7.86 4.27
N LYS A 39 4.05 -8.71 3.40
CA LYS A 39 4.80 -9.79 2.75
C LYS A 39 5.64 -9.34 1.57
N ILE A 40 5.23 -8.26 0.91
CA ILE A 40 5.86 -7.76 -0.30
C ILE A 40 6.36 -6.36 -0.05
N GLU A 41 7.66 -6.17 -0.25
CA GLU A 41 8.28 -4.86 -0.38
C GLU A 41 8.92 -4.78 -1.77
N MET A 42 8.50 -3.79 -2.55
CA MET A 42 8.97 -3.62 -3.93
C MET A 42 10.17 -2.70 -3.98
N LYS A 43 11.23 -3.17 -4.66
CA LYS A 43 12.50 -2.46 -4.77
C LYS A 43 12.45 -1.32 -5.78
N SER A 44 11.64 -1.45 -6.84
CA SER A 44 11.52 -0.45 -7.89
C SER A 44 10.13 0.16 -8.01
N ALA A 45 10.05 1.39 -8.52
CA ALA A 45 8.79 2.05 -8.81
C ALA A 45 7.99 1.33 -9.91
N VAL A 46 8.67 0.69 -10.86
CA VAL A 46 8.03 -0.03 -11.97
C VAL A 46 7.29 -1.27 -11.47
N GLU A 47 7.96 -2.14 -10.70
CA GLU A 47 7.31 -3.32 -10.08
C GLU A 47 6.12 -2.91 -9.22
N LYS A 48 6.29 -1.79 -8.50
CA LYS A 48 5.25 -1.24 -7.65
C LYS A 48 4.03 -0.78 -8.43
N VAL A 49 4.22 -0.07 -9.54
CA VAL A 49 3.10 0.35 -10.42
C VAL A 49 2.37 -0.86 -10.98
N VAL A 50 3.10 -1.90 -11.43
CA VAL A 50 2.50 -3.12 -11.95
C VAL A 50 1.63 -3.80 -10.89
N HIS A 51 2.15 -3.97 -9.67
CA HIS A 51 1.39 -4.57 -8.58
C HIS A 51 0.23 -3.70 -8.09
N CYS A 52 0.40 -2.37 -8.06
CA CYS A 52 -0.69 -1.46 -7.70
C CYS A 52 -1.87 -1.58 -8.67
N ARG A 53 -1.65 -1.88 -9.96
CA ARG A 53 -2.74 -2.11 -10.91
C ARG A 53 -3.60 -3.33 -10.59
N GLU A 54 -3.11 -4.26 -9.77
CA GLU A 54 -3.84 -5.45 -9.31
C GLU A 54 -4.38 -5.28 -7.88
N CYS A 55 -3.89 -4.26 -7.16
CA CYS A 55 -4.30 -3.98 -5.79
C CYS A 55 -5.74 -3.44 -5.74
N GLN A 56 -6.63 -4.18 -5.07
CA GLN A 56 -8.05 -3.81 -4.92
C GLN A 56 -8.25 -2.44 -4.26
N PHE A 57 -7.43 -2.10 -3.26
CA PHE A 57 -7.48 -0.78 -2.65
C PHE A 57 -7.13 0.33 -3.66
N TYR A 58 -6.09 0.12 -4.47
CA TYR A 58 -5.67 1.08 -5.46
C TYR A 58 -6.74 1.31 -6.52
N ILE A 59 -7.30 0.23 -7.07
CA ILE A 59 -8.37 0.28 -8.07
C ILE A 59 -9.62 0.98 -7.52
N GLN A 60 -10.02 0.73 -6.28
CA GLN A 60 -11.28 1.27 -5.76
C GLN A 60 -11.16 2.70 -5.21
N TYR A 61 -10.02 3.04 -4.59
CA TYR A 61 -9.88 4.26 -3.77
C TYR A 61 -8.70 5.16 -4.16
N ALA A 62 -7.57 4.61 -4.60
CA ALA A 62 -6.34 5.41 -4.77
C ALA A 62 -6.09 5.95 -6.19
N HIS A 63 -6.54 5.25 -7.25
CA HIS A 63 -6.26 5.65 -8.64
C HIS A 63 -7.20 6.73 -9.20
N LYS A 64 -8.20 7.16 -8.41
CA LYS A 64 -9.25 8.10 -8.85
C LYS A 64 -8.84 9.57 -8.79
N PHE A 65 -7.55 9.87 -8.60
CA PHE A 65 -7.00 11.21 -8.46
C PHE A 65 -5.88 11.47 -9.47
#